data_AF-A0AA39SR71-F1
#
_entry.id   AF-A0AA39SR71-F1
#
_cell.length_a   1.000
_cell.length_b   1.000
_cell.length_c   1.000
_cell.angle_alpha   90.00
_cell.angle_beta   90.00
_cell.angle_gamma   90.00
#
_symmetry.space_group_name_H-M   'P 1'
#
loop_
_entity.id
_entity.type
_entity.pdbx_description
1 polymer ?
#
loop_
_entity_poly.entity_id
_entity_poly.type
_entity_poly.pdbx_seq_one_letter_code
_entity_poly.pdbx_strand_id
1 'polypeptide(L)'
;MEQEAIIQEHASLENQLASLRTQIDALALEVEEQKAKVAFTRNNHDHAQSELNAVRLKMKECDSQISSILKEQQKLEHIVSEIKLERKKLENEVKRMETDQRDCSMKVDKLIEKHAWIASGKQLFGRSGTDYDFVSRDPCKAIEELGKLQAEQSGYTT
;
A
#
# COMPACT_ATOMS: atom_id res chain seq x y z
N MET A 1 -99.32 -12.20 -42.56
CA MET A 1 -98.55 -12.81 -41.44
C MET A 1 -97.07 -12.90 -41.78
N GLU A 2 -96.69 -13.49 -42.92
CA GLU A 2 -95.27 -13.59 -43.32
C GLU A 2 -94.59 -12.24 -43.59
N GLN A 3 -95.27 -11.33 -44.31
CA GLN A 3 -94.71 -10.01 -44.61
C GLN A 3 -94.44 -9.16 -43.34
N GLU A 4 -95.33 -9.27 -42.35
CA GLU A 4 -95.16 -8.60 -41.04
C GLU A 4 -93.96 -9.17 -40.28
N ALA A 5 -93.78 -10.50 -40.30
CA ALA A 5 -92.65 -11.17 -39.66
C ALA A 5 -91.31 -10.76 -40.30
N ILE A 6 -91.27 -10.62 -41.64
CA ILE A 6 -90.07 -10.17 -42.37
C ILE A 6 -89.73 -8.71 -42.01
N ILE A 7 -90.73 -7.82 -41.90
CA ILE A 7 -90.51 -6.42 -41.48
C ILE A 7 -89.93 -6.36 -40.06
N GLN A 8 -90.46 -7.18 -39.16
CA GLN A 8 -90.01 -7.23 -37.77
C GLN A 8 -88.59 -7.78 -37.64
N GLU A 9 -88.24 -8.80 -38.44
CA GLU A 9 -86.88 -9.35 -38.53
C GLU A 9 -85.89 -8.34 -39.11
N HIS A 10 -86.25 -7.63 -40.18
CA HIS A 10 -85.43 -6.56 -40.76
C HIS A 10 -85.10 -5.47 -39.74
N ALA A 11 -86.13 -4.99 -39.01
CA ALA A 11 -85.93 -4.01 -37.95
C ALA A 11 -85.04 -4.54 -36.80
N SER A 12 -85.13 -5.83 -36.47
CA SER A 12 -84.25 -6.46 -35.49
C SER A 12 -82.79 -6.46 -35.96
N LEU A 13 -82.55 -6.87 -37.21
CA LEU A 13 -81.21 -6.90 -37.81
C LEU A 13 -80.60 -5.50 -37.94
N GLU A 14 -81.38 -4.48 -38.31
CA GLU A 14 -80.90 -3.09 -38.35
C GLU A 14 -80.48 -2.59 -36.96
N ASN A 15 -81.26 -2.90 -35.92
CA ASN A 15 -80.90 -2.56 -34.54
C ASN A 15 -79.63 -3.29 -34.08
N GLN A 16 -79.47 -4.57 -34.44
CA GLN A 16 -78.25 -5.33 -34.17
C GLN A 16 -77.04 -4.73 -34.91
N LEU A 17 -77.19 -4.36 -36.18
CA LEU A 17 -76.13 -3.70 -36.95
C LEU A 17 -75.71 -2.36 -36.34
N ALA A 18 -76.67 -1.56 -35.89
CA ALA A 18 -76.40 -0.30 -35.21
C ALA A 18 -75.64 -0.53 -33.89
N SER A 19 -76.07 -1.53 -33.09
CA SER A 19 -75.40 -1.90 -31.84
C SER A 19 -73.99 -2.43 -32.06
N LEU A 20 -73.77 -3.26 -33.08
CA LEU A 20 -72.43 -3.77 -33.41
C LEU A 20 -71.51 -2.65 -33.91
N ARG A 21 -72.02 -1.69 -34.68
CA ARG A 21 -71.23 -0.52 -35.11
C ARG A 21 -70.78 0.33 -33.93
N THR A 22 -71.66 0.64 -32.98
CA THR A 22 -71.25 1.39 -31.79
C THR A 22 -70.25 0.64 -30.93
N GLN A 23 -70.37 -0.69 -30.82
CA GLN A 23 -69.37 -1.53 -30.16
C GLN A 23 -68.01 -1.51 -30.88
N ILE A 24 -68.00 -1.59 -32.22
CA ILE A 24 -66.77 -1.50 -33.02
C ILE A 24 -66.08 -0.15 -32.80
N ASP A 25 -66.82 0.96 -32.82
CA ASP A 25 -66.27 2.30 -32.61
C ASP A 25 -65.70 2.44 -31.20
N ALA A 26 -66.40 1.93 -30.18
CA ALA A 26 -65.92 1.93 -28.80
C ALA A 26 -64.64 1.10 -28.64
N LEU A 27 -64.58 -0.09 -29.23
CA LEU A 27 -63.38 -0.94 -29.22
C LEU A 27 -62.22 -0.30 -29.97
N ALA A 28 -62.48 0.40 -31.08
CA ALA A 28 -61.45 1.12 -31.82
C ALA A 28 -60.82 2.23 -30.96
N LEU A 29 -61.62 3.00 -30.22
CA LEU A 29 -61.13 4.01 -29.29
C LEU A 29 -60.30 3.39 -28.15
N GLU A 30 -60.77 2.30 -27.55
CA GLU A 30 -60.02 1.60 -26.51
C GLU A 30 -58.68 1.08 -27.03
N VAL A 31 -58.62 0.54 -28.25
CA VAL A 31 -57.38 0.09 -28.87
C VAL A 31 -56.38 1.24 -29.04
N GLU A 32 -56.82 2.42 -29.47
CA GLU A 32 -55.94 3.59 -29.58
C GLU A 32 -55.47 4.09 -28.21
N GLU A 33 -56.34 4.09 -27.20
CA GLU A 33 -55.95 4.43 -25.83
C GLU A 33 -54.90 3.45 -25.28
N GLN A 34 -55.10 2.14 -25.49
CA GLN A 34 -54.16 1.12 -25.05
C GLN A 34 -52.82 1.22 -25.80
N LYS A 35 -52.82 1.53 -27.10
CA LYS A 35 -51.59 1.80 -27.85
C LYS A 35 -50.82 2.98 -27.26
N ALA A 36 -51.52 4.06 -26.90
CA ALA A 36 -50.89 5.22 -26.27
C ALA A 36 -50.29 4.87 -24.90
N LYS A 37 -51.02 4.10 -24.07
CA LYS A 37 -50.51 3.59 -22.77
C LYS A 37 -49.26 2.73 -22.95
N VAL A 38 -49.27 1.79 -23.89
CA VAL A 38 -48.11 0.93 -24.18
C VAL A 38 -46.91 1.75 -24.61
N ALA A 39 -47.09 2.75 -25.49
CA ALA A 39 -46.01 3.62 -25.94
C ALA A 39 -45.42 4.43 -24.77
N PHE A 40 -46.28 4.99 -23.90
CA PHE A 40 -45.86 5.71 -22.71
C PHE A 40 -45.07 4.84 -21.73
N THR A 41 -45.60 3.65 -21.40
CA THR A 41 -44.93 2.70 -20.50
C THR A 41 -43.60 2.25 -21.06
N ARG A 42 -43.51 2.00 -22.37
CA ARG A 42 -42.25 1.63 -23.03
C ARG A 42 -41.20 2.73 -22.91
N ASN A 43 -41.57 3.99 -23.15
CA ASN A 43 -40.63 5.11 -23.02
C ASN A 43 -40.12 5.25 -21.58
N ASN A 44 -40.99 5.12 -20.59
CA ASN A 44 -40.60 5.17 -19.18
C ASN A 44 -39.67 4.00 -18.81
N HIS A 45 -39.96 2.80 -19.32
CA HIS A 45 -39.10 1.64 -19.14
C HIS A 45 -37.70 1.88 -19.74
N ASP A 46 -37.63 2.36 -20.97
CA ASP A 46 -36.36 2.61 -21.67
C ASP A 46 -35.54 3.70 -20.95
N HIS A 47 -36.21 4.73 -20.42
CA HIS A 47 -35.58 5.76 -19.60
C HIS A 47 -35.01 5.18 -18.30
N ALA A 48 -35.83 4.46 -17.52
CA ALA A 48 -35.39 3.82 -16.27
C ALA A 48 -34.25 2.82 -16.50
N GLN A 49 -34.30 2.08 -17.61
CA GLN A 49 -33.26 1.13 -17.99
C GLN A 49 -31.94 1.84 -18.32
N SER A 50 -31.99 3.00 -18.97
CA SER A 50 -30.82 3.85 -19.23
C SER A 50 -30.21 4.38 -17.93
N GLU A 51 -31.03 4.89 -17.01
CA GLU A 51 -30.56 5.36 -15.70
C GLU A 51 -29.92 4.23 -14.88
N LEU A 52 -30.55 3.05 -14.85
CA LEU A 52 -30.01 1.87 -14.18
C LEU A 52 -28.64 1.48 -14.74
N ASN A 53 -28.48 1.53 -16.06
CA ASN A 53 -27.19 1.23 -16.70
C ASN A 53 -26.12 2.28 -16.33
N ALA A 54 -26.48 3.56 -16.29
CA ALA A 54 -25.57 4.62 -15.86
C ALA A 54 -25.11 4.43 -14.41
N VAL A 55 -26.03 4.09 -13.49
CA VAL A 55 -25.70 3.80 -12.10
C VAL A 55 -24.81 2.56 -11.97
N ARG A 56 -25.11 1.48 -12.72
CA ARG A 56 -24.28 0.27 -12.73
C ARG A 56 -22.85 0.53 -13.21
N LEU A 57 -22.67 1.40 -14.20
CA LEU A 57 -21.34 1.80 -14.67
C LEU A 57 -20.58 2.56 -13.59
N LYS A 58 -21.23 3.53 -12.93
CA LYS A 58 -20.62 4.26 -11.81
C LYS A 58 -20.25 3.33 -10.65
N MET A 59 -21.11 2.37 -10.33
CA MET A 59 -20.82 1.38 -9.28
C MET A 59 -19.58 0.55 -9.61
N LYS A 60 -19.47 0.04 -10.84
CA LYS A 60 -18.28 -0.71 -11.28
C LYS A 60 -17.01 0.12 -11.22
N GLU A 61 -17.09 1.40 -11.57
CA GLU A 61 -15.95 2.32 -11.47
C GLU A 61 -15.54 2.52 -10.01
N CYS A 62 -16.49 2.75 -9.10
CA CYS A 62 -16.22 2.82 -7.67
C CYS A 62 -15.60 1.52 -7.13
N ASP A 63 -16.11 0.35 -7.53
CA ASP A 63 -15.56 -0.95 -7.12
C ASP A 63 -14.10 -1.13 -7.57
N SER A 64 -13.78 -0.67 -8.79
CA SER A 64 -12.42 -0.67 -9.32
C SER A 64 -11.50 0.24 -8.51
N GLN A 65 -11.96 1.46 -8.20
CA GLN A 65 -11.21 2.42 -7.38
C GLN A 65 -10.97 1.89 -5.96
N ILE A 66 -12.00 1.33 -5.31
CA ILE A 66 -11.89 0.70 -3.99
C ILE A 66 -10.85 -0.42 -4.03
N SER A 67 -10.91 -1.29 -5.04
CA SER A 67 -9.97 -2.39 -5.20
C SER A 67 -8.53 -1.90 -5.38
N SER A 68 -8.32 -0.81 -6.12
CA SER A 68 -7.01 -0.19 -6.29
C SER A 68 -6.48 0.40 -4.98
N ILE A 69 -7.32 1.13 -4.25
CA ILE A 69 -6.96 1.73 -2.96
C ILE A 69 -6.58 0.64 -1.95
N LEU A 70 -7.33 -0.45 -1.88
CA LEU A 70 -7.02 -1.56 -0.97
C LEU A 70 -5.67 -2.21 -1.28
N LYS A 71 -5.34 -2.39 -2.56
CA LYS A 71 -4.02 -2.91 -2.97
C LYS A 71 -2.90 -1.97 -2.56
N GLU A 72 -3.10 -0.66 -2.72
CA GLU A 72 -2.09 0.33 -2.33
C GLU A 72 -1.93 0.39 -0.81
N GLN A 73 -3.02 0.33 -0.06
CA GLN A 73 -2.99 0.25 1.39
C GLN A 73 -2.16 -0.95 1.88
N GLN A 74 -2.39 -2.15 1.30
CA GLN A 74 -1.63 -3.35 1.65
C GLN A 74 -0.12 -3.20 1.36
N LYS A 75 0.24 -2.56 0.23
CA LYS A 75 1.65 -2.28 -0.08
C LYS A 75 2.27 -1.32 0.93
N LEU A 76 1.56 -0.24 1.27
CA LEU A 76 2.04 0.73 2.25
C LEU A 76 2.20 0.08 3.64
N GLU A 77 1.28 -0.78 4.05
CA GLU A 77 1.38 -1.55 5.31
C GLU A 77 2.62 -2.47 5.33
N HIS A 78 2.94 -3.11 4.20
CA HIS A 78 4.16 -3.89 4.05
C HIS A 78 5.41 -3.02 4.21
N ILE A 79 5.49 -1.91 3.45
CA ILE A 79 6.60 -0.96 3.50
C ILE A 79 6.79 -0.42 4.91
N VAL A 80 5.71 -0.05 5.61
CA VAL A 80 5.76 0.41 7.00
C VAL A 80 6.34 -0.65 7.92
N SER A 81 5.99 -1.92 7.70
CA SER A 81 6.51 -3.04 8.48
C SER A 81 8.01 -3.25 8.25
N GLU A 82 8.47 -3.16 7.00
CA GLU A 82 9.89 -3.22 6.66
C GLU A 82 10.68 -2.05 7.26
N ILE A 83 10.18 -0.82 7.14
CA ILE A 83 10.81 0.37 7.72
C ILE A 83 10.91 0.25 9.25
N LYS A 84 9.87 -0.28 9.92
CA LYS A 84 9.92 -0.52 11.37
C LYS A 84 11.00 -1.52 11.75
N LEU A 85 11.19 -2.58 10.96
CA LEU A 85 12.24 -3.57 11.19
C LEU A 85 13.63 -2.96 11.01
N GLU A 86 13.85 -2.21 9.92
CA GLU A 86 15.15 -1.57 9.66
C GLU A 86 15.46 -0.51 10.72
N ARG A 87 14.46 0.28 11.15
CA ARG A 87 14.61 1.21 12.27
C ARG A 87 15.08 0.48 13.53
N LYS A 88 14.49 -0.68 13.85
CA LYS A 88 14.87 -1.46 15.03
C LYS A 88 16.30 -1.98 14.96
N LYS A 89 16.72 -2.41 13.76
CA LYS A 89 18.09 -2.85 13.50
C LYS A 89 19.08 -1.71 13.72
N LEU A 90 18.80 -0.53 13.17
CA LEU A 90 19.63 0.66 13.36
C LEU A 90 19.66 1.13 14.83
N GLU A 91 18.53 1.10 15.53
CA GLU A 91 18.48 1.39 16.97
C GLU A 91 19.41 0.47 17.78
N ASN A 92 19.44 -0.82 17.45
CA ASN A 92 20.31 -1.79 18.13
C ASN A 92 21.79 -1.59 17.76
N GLU A 93 22.07 -1.24 16.51
CA GLU A 93 23.41 -0.89 16.02
C GLU A 93 23.98 0.29 16.80
N VAL A 94 23.21 1.37 16.91
CA VAL A 94 23.60 2.58 17.66
C VAL A 94 23.92 2.23 19.11
N LYS A 95 23.06 1.47 19.80
CA LYS A 95 23.31 1.07 21.19
C LYS A 95 24.60 0.26 21.36
N ARG A 96 24.89 -0.62 20.39
CA ARG A 96 26.14 -1.40 20.39
C ARG A 96 27.34 -0.46 20.22
N MET A 97 27.29 0.43 19.23
CA MET A 97 28.36 1.41 18.99
C MET A 97 28.60 2.33 20.19
N GLU A 98 27.54 2.80 20.86
CA GLU A 98 27.66 3.62 22.07
C GLU A 98 28.33 2.85 23.23
N THR A 99 28.04 1.56 23.34
CA THR A 99 28.65 0.69 24.35
C THR A 99 30.12 0.44 24.03
N ASP A 100 30.43 0.09 22.79
CA ASP A 100 31.80 -0.11 22.32
C ASP A 100 32.65 1.17 22.48
N GLN A 101 32.07 2.34 22.17
CA GLN A 101 32.72 3.63 22.37
C GLN A 101 33.05 3.85 23.86
N ARG A 102 32.08 3.63 24.75
CA ARG A 102 32.27 3.80 26.20
C ARG A 102 33.36 2.87 26.72
N ASP A 103 33.32 1.61 26.31
CA ASP A 103 34.30 0.60 26.73
C ASP A 103 35.70 0.94 26.22
N CYS A 104 35.82 1.43 24.98
CA CYS A 104 37.08 1.89 24.41
C CYS A 104 37.61 3.13 25.16
N SER A 105 36.76 4.11 25.45
CA SER A 105 37.14 5.28 26.25
C SER A 105 37.65 4.86 27.63
N MET A 106 36.91 4.01 28.33
CA MET A 106 37.30 3.51 29.65
C MET A 106 38.62 2.74 29.61
N LYS A 107 38.88 1.96 28.56
CA LYS A 107 40.18 1.29 28.38
C LYS A 107 41.31 2.29 28.21
N VAL A 108 41.11 3.35 27.42
CA VAL A 108 42.10 4.41 27.22
C VAL A 108 42.38 5.14 28.53
N ASP A 109 41.34 5.53 29.26
CA ASP A 109 41.50 6.24 30.54
C ASP A 109 42.27 5.40 31.55
N LYS A 110 41.93 4.11 31.69
CA LYS A 110 42.66 3.16 32.55
C LYS A 110 44.13 2.99 32.15
N LEU A 111 44.44 2.99 30.85
CA LEU A 111 45.82 2.90 30.37
C LEU A 111 46.61 4.15 30.74
N ILE A 112 46.01 5.34 30.59
CA ILE A 112 46.63 6.62 30.96
C ILE A 112 46.87 6.68 32.47
N GLU A 113 45.90 6.26 33.29
CA GLU A 113 46.04 6.22 34.75
C GLU A 113 47.16 5.25 35.20
N LYS A 114 47.21 4.05 34.63
CA LYS A 114 48.19 3.02 34.99
C LYS A 114 49.62 3.41 34.60
N HIS A 115 49.78 4.23 33.56
CA HIS A 115 51.07 4.50 32.94
C HIS A 115 51.31 6.02 32.82
N ALA A 116 51.83 6.62 33.89
CA ALA A 116 52.11 8.06 33.95
C ALA A 116 53.01 8.58 32.80
N TRP A 117 53.90 7.73 32.27
CA TRP A 117 54.76 8.08 31.12
C TRP A 117 53.96 8.37 29.85
N ILE A 118 52.75 7.83 29.70
CA ILE A 118 51.88 8.07 28.54
C ILE A 118 51.54 9.56 28.45
N ALA A 119 51.30 10.25 29.57
CA ALA A 119 50.97 11.67 29.55
C ALA A 119 52.11 12.52 28.94
N SER A 120 53.36 12.21 29.28
CA SER A 120 54.54 12.89 28.73
C SER A 120 54.90 12.42 27.32
N GLY A 121 54.69 11.13 27.01
CA GLY A 121 55.04 10.52 25.73
C GLY A 121 53.99 10.70 24.63
N LYS A 122 52.73 11.02 24.97
CA LYS A 122 51.60 11.13 24.02
C LYS A 122 51.87 12.03 22.83
N GLN A 123 52.66 13.11 23.01
CA GLN A 123 53.00 14.04 21.93
C GLN A 123 53.86 13.42 20.83
N LEU A 124 54.57 12.33 21.13
CA LEU A 124 55.44 11.63 20.21
C LEU A 124 54.73 10.46 19.50
N PHE A 125 53.55 10.04 19.99
CA PHE A 125 52.83 8.89 19.43
C PHE A 125 52.45 9.12 17.97
N GLY A 126 52.80 8.17 17.10
CA GLY A 126 52.52 8.21 15.67
C GLY A 126 53.34 9.24 14.88
N ARG A 127 54.31 9.93 15.50
CA ARG A 127 55.18 10.86 14.77
C ARG A 127 56.27 10.09 14.04
N SER A 128 56.37 10.31 12.74
CA SER A 128 57.40 9.71 11.89
C SER A 128 58.80 10.05 12.38
N GLY A 129 59.69 9.04 12.41
CA GLY A 129 61.07 9.20 12.87
C GLY A 129 61.25 9.27 14.40
N THR A 130 60.19 9.06 15.18
CA THR A 130 60.28 8.88 16.63
C THR A 130 60.25 7.40 17.00
N ASP A 131 60.56 7.09 18.26
CA ASP A 131 60.42 5.73 18.81
C ASP A 131 58.96 5.22 18.82
N TYR A 132 57.98 6.10 18.59
CA TYR A 132 56.56 5.79 18.55
C TYR A 132 55.96 5.90 17.15
N ASP A 133 56.77 5.77 16.10
CA ASP A 133 56.30 5.70 14.73
C ASP A 133 55.64 4.34 14.44
N PHE A 134 54.31 4.32 14.44
CA PHE A 134 53.52 3.11 14.23
C PHE A 134 53.61 2.52 12.82
N VAL A 135 54.16 3.26 11.84
CA VAL A 135 54.28 2.80 10.45
C VAL A 135 55.63 2.12 10.23
N SER A 136 56.71 2.67 10.78
CA SER A 136 58.06 2.13 10.58
C SER A 136 58.50 1.15 11.67
N ARG A 137 57.91 1.22 12.87
CA ARG A 137 58.28 0.38 14.03
C ARG A 137 57.21 -0.66 14.30
N ASP A 138 57.60 -1.94 14.24
CA ASP A 138 56.73 -3.07 14.56
C ASP A 138 56.82 -3.40 16.06
N PRO A 139 55.72 -3.29 16.84
CA PRO A 139 55.73 -3.58 18.27
C PRO A 139 56.17 -5.01 18.60
N CYS A 140 55.82 -6.00 17.78
CA CYS A 140 56.17 -7.39 18.04
C CYS A 140 57.68 -7.62 17.91
N LYS A 141 58.30 -7.02 16.89
CA LYS A 141 59.76 -7.10 16.68
C LYS A 141 60.52 -6.34 17.76
N ALA A 142 60.03 -5.18 18.18
CA ALA A 142 60.64 -4.40 19.26
C ALA A 142 60.63 -5.16 20.60
N ILE A 143 59.58 -5.94 20.90
CA ILE A 143 59.52 -6.79 22.09
C ILE A 143 60.52 -7.94 21.99
N GLU A 144 60.66 -8.57 20.82
CA GLU A 144 61.63 -9.66 20.60
C GLU A 144 63.07 -9.17 20.76
N GLU A 145 63.41 -8.01 20.20
CA GLU A 145 64.72 -7.37 20.36
C GLU A 145 65.00 -6.99 21.82
N LEU A 146 64.01 -6.42 22.53
CA LEU A 146 64.15 -6.12 23.96
C LEU A 146 64.42 -7.40 24.77
N GLY A 147 63.74 -8.51 24.47
CA GLY A 147 63.98 -9.80 25.13
C GLY A 147 65.40 -10.33 24.90
N LYS A 148 65.91 -10.22 23.67
CA LYS A 148 67.30 -10.60 23.34
C LYS A 148 68.31 -9.73 24.12
N LEU A 149 68.12 -8.42 24.12
CA LEU A 149 68.98 -7.48 24.83
C LEU A 149 68.95 -7.65 26.35
N GLN A 150 67.78 -7.98 26.92
CA GLN A 150 67.65 -8.31 28.34
C GLN A 150 68.35 -9.62 28.71
N ALA A 151 68.27 -10.64 27.85
CA ALA A 151 68.97 -11.91 28.03
C ALA A 151 70.49 -11.73 27.95
N GLU A 152 70.97 -10.91 27.01
CA GLU A 152 72.38 -10.54 26.92
C GLU A 152 72.85 -9.77 28.16
N GLN A 153 72.10 -8.76 28.63
CA GLN A 153 72.45 -7.99 29.84
C GLN A 153 72.49 -8.84 31.11
N SER A 154 71.56 -9.78 31.27
CA SER A 154 71.52 -10.67 32.44
C SER A 154 72.58 -11.78 32.38
N GLY A 155 73.09 -12.10 31.18
CA GLY A 155 74.26 -12.97 31.00
C GLY A 155 75.60 -12.32 31.39
N TYR A 156 75.66 -10.99 31.55
CA TYR A 156 76.86 -10.27 32.01
C TYR A 156 76.89 -9.99 33.52
N THR A 157 75.81 -10.30 34.26
CA THR A 157 75.71 -10.13 35.72
C THR A 157 75.78 -11.46 36.48
N THR A 158 76.81 -12.25 36.22
CA THR A 158 77.27 -13.37 37.08
C THR A 158 78.79 -13.28 37.17
#